data_AF-A0A9X2LM50-F1
#
_entry.id   AF-A0A9X2LM50-F1
#
_cell.length_a   1.000
_cell.length_b   1.000
_cell.length_c   1.000
_cell.angle_alpha   90.00
_cell.angle_beta   90.00
_cell.angle_gamma   90.00
#
_symmetry.space_group_name_H-M   'P 1'
#
loop_
_entity.id
_entity.type
_entity.pdbx_description
1 polymer ?
#
loop_
_entity_poly.entity_id
_entity_poly.type
_entity_poly.pdbx_seq_one_letter_code
_entity_poly.pdbx_strand_id
1 'polypeptide(L)'
;MRRVAAVAVAAASVLAVAGCSSSGDGKKDGGTRGNPGVTKEEHERADAEARERAKDEAAMKDAAVRYTKAYVAHDVRTMCSLMTPTKRGGDGSLDGCVKHFEELGNGKPGSEVTVSVEGSPVDVSPIGKHPQGTGLMVKQTTGAEASVRRQAMRMVKADGAWLVDQKVTVRDEDMSAGNPVRNVLMRSPE
;
A
#
# COMPACT_ATOMS: atom_id res chain seq x y z
N MET A 1 -36.86 -32.79 -34.66
CA MET A 1 -38.24 -32.40 -34.28
C MET A 1 -38.21 -31.72 -32.92
N ARG A 2 -38.89 -30.57 -32.80
CA ARG A 2 -39.25 -29.77 -31.59
C ARG A 2 -38.09 -29.09 -30.85
N ARG A 3 -37.81 -27.79 -31.09
CA ARG A 3 -38.46 -26.52 -30.67
C ARG A 3 -38.26 -26.17 -29.18
N VAL A 4 -37.36 -25.22 -28.87
CA VAL A 4 -37.56 -23.79 -28.52
C VAL A 4 -37.88 -23.55 -27.04
N ALA A 5 -37.01 -22.81 -26.33
CA ALA A 5 -37.38 -21.61 -25.58
C ALA A 5 -36.13 -20.79 -25.22
N ALA A 6 -35.99 -19.64 -25.87
CA ALA A 6 -35.11 -18.56 -25.46
C ALA A 6 -35.82 -17.74 -24.37
N VAL A 7 -35.09 -17.29 -23.36
CA VAL A 7 -35.48 -16.15 -22.52
C VAL A 7 -34.34 -15.16 -22.57
N ALA A 8 -34.57 -14.09 -23.32
CA ALA A 8 -33.78 -12.88 -23.30
C ALA A 8 -34.21 -12.05 -22.09
N VAL A 9 -33.27 -11.72 -21.19
CA VAL A 9 -33.43 -10.59 -20.29
C VAL A 9 -32.50 -9.51 -20.81
N ALA A 10 -33.09 -8.53 -21.47
CA ALA A 10 -32.44 -7.28 -21.82
C ALA A 10 -32.19 -6.49 -20.51
N ALA A 11 -30.92 -6.33 -20.15
CA ALA A 11 -30.50 -5.28 -19.24
C ALA A 11 -29.80 -4.22 -20.08
N ALA A 12 -30.38 -3.02 -20.07
CA ALA A 12 -30.00 -1.90 -20.90
C ALA A 12 -28.52 -1.55 -20.78
N SER A 13 -27.85 -1.58 -21.92
CA SER A 13 -26.57 -0.92 -22.15
C SER A 13 -26.72 0.60 -22.00
N VAL A 14 -25.94 1.20 -21.10
CA VAL A 14 -25.37 2.54 -21.30
C VAL A 14 -23.87 2.42 -21.13
N LEU A 15 -23.22 1.91 -22.19
CA LEU A 15 -21.80 2.16 -22.42
C LEU A 15 -21.71 3.60 -22.92
N ALA A 16 -21.40 4.53 -22.02
CA ALA A 16 -20.92 5.85 -22.42
C ALA A 16 -19.50 5.69 -22.96
N VAL A 17 -19.39 5.31 -24.23
CA VAL A 17 -18.20 5.54 -25.04
C VAL A 17 -18.39 6.86 -25.76
N ALA A 18 -17.68 7.88 -25.29
CA ALA A 18 -17.16 8.99 -26.07
C ALA A 18 -16.05 9.59 -25.20
N GLY A 19 -14.80 9.67 -25.63
CA GLY A 19 -14.39 10.04 -26.96
C GLY A 19 -13.84 11.45 -26.88
N CYS A 20 -12.53 11.55 -27.01
CA CYS A 20 -11.71 12.71 -27.29
C CYS A 20 -12.45 13.85 -28.03
N SER A 21 -12.35 15.10 -27.56
CA SER A 21 -12.42 16.29 -28.41
C SER A 21 -11.82 17.47 -27.62
N SER A 22 -10.66 18.02 -27.99
CA SER A 22 -10.39 18.81 -29.19
C SER A 22 -11.38 19.96 -29.33
N SER A 23 -10.83 21.16 -29.17
CA SER A 23 -11.46 22.46 -29.28
C SER A 23 -12.31 22.57 -30.55
N GLY A 24 -13.56 22.98 -30.39
CA GLY A 24 -14.47 23.27 -31.49
C GLY A 24 -15.64 24.11 -31.00
N ASP A 25 -15.58 25.41 -31.32
CA ASP A 25 -16.62 26.39 -31.08
C ASP A 25 -17.96 25.97 -31.70
N GLY A 26 -19.05 26.00 -30.91
CA GLY A 26 -20.38 25.67 -31.40
C GLY A 26 -21.49 25.92 -30.40
N LYS A 27 -22.09 27.12 -30.47
CA LYS A 27 -23.38 27.48 -29.86
C LYS A 27 -24.46 26.42 -30.15
N LYS A 28 -25.18 25.97 -29.11
CA LYS A 28 -26.62 25.70 -29.13
C LYS A 28 -27.18 25.44 -27.72
N ASP A 29 -28.23 26.20 -27.40
CA ASP A 29 -29.12 26.01 -26.26
C ASP A 29 -29.74 24.60 -26.25
N GLY A 30 -29.92 24.03 -25.05
CA GLY A 30 -30.66 22.78 -24.87
C GLY A 30 -30.23 22.03 -23.63
N GLY A 31 -30.83 22.36 -22.49
CA GLY A 31 -30.57 21.67 -21.23
C GLY A 31 -30.83 20.16 -21.33
N THR A 32 -29.92 19.36 -20.77
CA THR A 32 -30.20 17.96 -20.40
C THR A 32 -29.32 17.56 -19.21
N ARG A 33 -29.96 17.53 -18.03
CA ARG A 33 -29.74 16.63 -16.88
C ARG A 33 -28.29 16.26 -16.56
N GLY A 34 -27.57 17.19 -15.93
CA GLY A 34 -26.57 16.81 -14.93
C GLY A 34 -27.28 16.14 -13.74
N ASN A 35 -26.69 15.09 -13.16
CA ASN A 35 -27.20 14.49 -11.93
C ASN A 35 -27.47 15.60 -10.89
N PRO A 36 -28.69 15.71 -10.34
CA PRO A 36 -28.96 16.68 -9.30
C PRO A 36 -28.28 16.18 -8.03
N GLY A 37 -27.29 16.92 -7.53
CA GLY A 37 -26.88 16.75 -6.14
C GLY A 37 -25.39 16.82 -5.82
N VAL A 38 -24.51 17.16 -6.75
CA VAL A 38 -23.13 17.51 -6.40
C VAL A 38 -22.81 18.88 -6.97
N THR A 39 -22.73 19.86 -6.08
CA THR A 39 -22.27 21.22 -6.36
C THR A 39 -20.82 21.18 -6.85
N LYS A 40 -20.39 22.21 -7.58
CA LYS A 40 -18.99 22.33 -8.03
C LYS A 40 -18.04 22.27 -6.84
N GLU A 41 -18.44 22.90 -5.74
CA GLU A 41 -17.72 22.95 -4.48
C GLU A 41 -17.57 21.55 -3.82
N GLU A 42 -18.60 20.71 -3.92
CA GLU A 42 -18.51 19.31 -3.43
C GLU A 42 -17.56 18.47 -4.29
N HIS A 43 -17.55 18.67 -5.60
CA HIS A 43 -16.60 17.97 -6.48
C HIS A 43 -15.16 18.40 -6.20
N GLU A 44 -14.91 19.71 -6.07
CA GLU A 44 -13.58 20.25 -5.74
C GLU A 44 -13.08 19.74 -4.37
N ARG A 45 -13.98 19.64 -3.38
CA ARG A 45 -13.66 19.05 -2.07
C ARG A 45 -13.29 17.57 -2.18
N ALA A 46 -14.10 16.78 -2.89
CA ALA A 46 -13.82 15.35 -3.08
C ALA A 46 -12.48 15.12 -3.80
N ASP A 47 -12.16 15.96 -4.79
CA ASP A 47 -10.89 15.91 -5.51
C ASP A 47 -9.71 16.28 -4.61
N ALA A 48 -9.86 17.30 -3.76
CA ALA A 48 -8.85 17.67 -2.77
C ALA A 48 -8.61 16.53 -1.77
N GLU A 49 -9.67 15.93 -1.22
CA GLU A 49 -9.58 14.79 -0.32
C GLU A 49 -8.96 13.56 -0.98
N ALA A 50 -9.27 13.30 -2.26
CA ALA A 50 -8.64 12.22 -3.02
C ALA A 50 -7.14 12.46 -3.24
N ARG A 51 -6.74 13.70 -3.54
CA ARG A 51 -5.32 14.07 -3.68
C ARG A 51 -4.56 13.93 -2.36
N GLU A 52 -5.14 14.36 -1.25
CA GLU A 52 -4.52 14.21 0.07
C GLU A 52 -4.39 12.73 0.47
N ARG A 53 -5.42 11.90 0.22
CA ARG A 53 -5.33 10.45 0.42
C ARG A 53 -4.24 9.81 -0.44
N ALA A 54 -4.11 10.22 -1.70
CA ALA A 54 -3.07 9.71 -2.59
C ALA A 54 -1.66 10.11 -2.13
N LYS A 55 -1.47 11.34 -1.64
CA LYS A 55 -0.20 11.78 -1.05
C LYS A 55 0.13 10.97 0.21
N ASP A 56 -0.86 10.75 1.08
CA ASP A 56 -0.67 9.99 2.31
C ASP A 56 -0.31 8.53 2.02
N GLU A 57 -1.00 7.91 1.07
CA GLU A 57 -0.68 6.55 0.62
C GLU A 57 0.72 6.48 0.00
N ALA A 58 1.11 7.47 -0.81
CA ALA A 58 2.45 7.53 -1.38
C ALA A 58 3.53 7.66 -0.30
N ALA A 59 3.31 8.49 0.72
CA ALA A 59 4.23 8.66 1.84
C ALA A 59 4.37 7.36 2.66
N MET A 60 3.27 6.63 2.88
CA MET A 60 3.30 5.31 3.52
C MET A 60 4.13 4.31 2.72
N LYS A 61 3.91 4.23 1.40
CA LYS A 61 4.67 3.32 0.52
C LYS A 61 6.15 3.69 0.47
N ASP A 62 6.48 4.98 0.41
CA ASP A 62 7.86 5.47 0.47
C ASP A 62 8.54 5.07 1.78
N ALA A 63 7.88 5.25 2.93
CA ALA A 63 8.41 4.84 4.23
C ALA A 63 8.73 3.35 4.28
N ALA A 64 7.83 2.49 3.78
CA ALA A 64 8.05 1.04 3.71
C ALA A 64 9.26 0.68 2.81
N VAL A 65 9.35 1.29 1.63
CA VAL A 65 10.48 1.08 0.70
C VAL A 65 11.79 1.55 1.32
N ARG A 66 11.82 2.74 1.93
CA ARG A 66 13.00 3.28 2.60
C ARG A 66 13.46 2.41 3.76
N TYR A 67 12.52 1.89 4.56
CA TYR A 67 12.85 0.95 5.62
C TYR A 67 13.53 -0.30 5.06
N THR A 68 12.97 -0.93 4.01
CA THR A 68 13.58 -2.12 3.41
C THR A 68 14.95 -1.83 2.80
N LYS A 69 15.10 -0.71 2.11
CA LYS A 69 16.39 -0.29 1.55
C LYS A 69 17.43 -0.08 2.65
N ALA A 70 17.06 0.59 3.74
CA ALA A 70 17.94 0.78 4.90
C ALA A 70 18.32 -0.56 5.54
N TYR A 71 17.37 -1.48 5.71
CA TYR A 71 17.62 -2.83 6.22
C TYR A 71 18.61 -3.60 5.34
N VAL A 72 18.47 -3.54 4.02
CA VAL A 72 19.36 -4.21 3.05
C VAL A 72 20.75 -3.57 3.00
N ALA A 73 20.82 -2.24 3.07
CA ALA A 73 22.06 -1.48 3.05
C ALA A 73 22.81 -1.50 4.40
N HIS A 74 22.22 -2.13 5.42
CA HIS A 74 22.70 -2.10 6.81
C HIS A 74 22.81 -0.67 7.38
N ASP A 75 21.99 0.26 6.87
CA ASP A 75 21.81 1.59 7.46
C ASP A 75 20.86 1.47 8.67
N VAL A 76 21.41 0.95 9.76
CA VAL A 76 20.66 0.64 10.99
C VAL A 76 19.96 1.88 11.54
N ARG A 77 20.59 3.06 11.46
CA ARG A 77 20.03 4.28 12.02
C ARG A 77 18.79 4.73 11.24
N THR A 78 18.86 4.74 9.90
CA THR A 78 17.68 5.05 9.08
C THR A 78 16.59 4.01 9.29
N MET A 79 16.93 2.72 9.28
CA MET A 79 15.98 1.64 9.55
C MET A 79 15.25 1.85 10.88
N CYS A 80 15.99 2.07 11.98
CA CYS A 80 15.43 2.28 13.31
C CYS A 80 14.54 3.53 13.41
N SER A 81 14.91 4.62 12.72
CA SER A 81 14.08 5.85 12.71
C SER A 81 12.71 5.65 12.07
N LEU A 82 12.60 4.70 11.13
CA LEU A 82 11.37 4.34 10.43
C LEU A 82 10.53 3.29 11.16
N MET A 83 10.95 2.84 12.36
CA MET A 83 10.19 1.89 13.18
C MET A 83 9.37 2.59 14.24
N THR A 84 8.25 1.99 14.65
CA THR A 84 7.51 2.43 15.84
C THR A 84 8.37 2.25 17.11
N PRO A 85 8.23 3.13 18.13
CA PRO A 85 9.02 3.01 19.37
C PRO A 85 8.89 1.64 20.05
N THR A 86 7.70 1.03 20.01
CA THR A 86 7.44 -0.30 20.56
C THR A 86 8.24 -1.42 19.89
N LYS A 87 8.74 -1.19 18.68
CA LYS A 87 9.37 -2.21 17.82
C LYS A 87 10.83 -1.93 17.53
N ARG A 88 11.32 -0.76 17.96
CA ARG A 88 12.75 -0.39 17.97
C ARG A 88 13.62 -1.33 18.82
N GLY A 89 13.05 -2.21 19.65
CA GLY A 89 13.83 -3.09 20.52
C GLY A 89 14.60 -2.28 21.58
N GLY A 90 15.41 -2.97 22.39
CA GLY A 90 16.13 -2.33 23.50
C GLY A 90 15.18 -1.61 24.48
N ASP A 91 15.38 -0.31 24.67
CA ASP A 91 14.54 0.56 25.50
C ASP A 91 13.46 1.33 24.71
N GLY A 92 13.30 1.05 23.41
CA GLY A 92 12.38 1.73 22.51
C GLY A 92 12.89 3.08 21.96
N SER A 93 14.07 3.53 22.37
CA SER A 93 14.74 4.70 21.82
C SER A 93 15.42 4.40 20.48
N LEU A 94 15.81 5.45 19.75
CA LEU A 94 16.59 5.29 18.52
C LEU A 94 17.96 4.67 18.81
N ASP A 95 18.65 5.13 19.84
CA ASP A 95 19.99 4.65 20.17
C ASP A 95 19.94 3.22 20.74
N GLY A 96 18.91 2.91 21.52
CA GLY A 96 18.62 1.54 21.97
C GLY A 96 18.38 0.58 20.81
N CYS A 97 17.68 1.03 19.77
CA CYS A 97 17.50 0.27 18.53
C CYS A 97 18.80 0.06 17.77
N VAL A 98 19.59 1.12 17.59
CA VAL A 98 20.87 1.04 16.89
C VAL A 98 21.80 0.04 17.59
N LYS A 99 21.84 0.08 18.92
CA LYS A 99 22.59 -0.88 19.73
C LYS A 99 22.03 -2.31 19.60
N HIS A 100 20.71 -2.47 19.61
CA HIS A 100 20.08 -3.79 19.45
C HIS A 100 20.41 -4.44 18.10
N PHE A 101 20.58 -3.64 17.05
CA PHE A 101 20.91 -4.09 15.69
C PHE A 101 22.37 -3.81 15.28
N GLU A 102 23.28 -3.63 16.25
CA GLU A 102 24.68 -3.31 15.98
C GLU A 102 25.36 -4.37 15.09
N GLU A 103 25.04 -5.64 15.30
CA GLU A 103 25.55 -6.76 14.49
C GLU A 103 25.15 -6.64 13.01
N LEU A 104 23.96 -6.11 12.72
CA LEU A 104 23.53 -5.85 11.34
C LEU A 104 24.42 -4.76 10.72
N GLY A 105 24.70 -3.69 11.45
CA GLY A 105 25.56 -2.59 10.97
C GLY A 105 27.00 -3.02 10.65
N ASN A 106 27.49 -4.06 11.32
CA ASN A 106 28.83 -4.62 11.10
C ASN A 106 28.90 -5.62 9.93
N GLY A 107 27.76 -6.04 9.39
CA GLY A 107 27.68 -6.96 8.26
C GLY A 107 27.96 -6.27 6.91
N LYS A 108 28.28 -7.07 5.88
CA LYS A 108 28.37 -6.55 4.50
C LYS A 108 26.97 -6.20 3.99
N PRO A 109 26.77 -5.01 3.40
CA PRO A 109 25.51 -4.66 2.76
C PRO A 109 25.09 -5.70 1.72
N GLY A 110 23.78 -5.87 1.52
CA GLY A 110 23.26 -6.66 0.42
C GLY A 110 23.71 -6.12 -0.94
N SER A 111 23.71 -6.98 -1.97
CA SER A 111 23.94 -6.60 -3.38
C SER A 111 22.93 -5.54 -3.87
N GLU A 112 23.08 -5.03 -5.08
CA GLU A 112 22.07 -4.12 -5.65
C GLU A 112 20.67 -4.77 -5.63
N VAL A 113 19.71 -4.03 -5.05
CA VAL A 113 18.37 -4.53 -4.77
C VAL A 113 17.33 -3.56 -5.31
N THR A 114 16.39 -4.07 -6.09
CA THR A 114 15.16 -3.36 -6.40
C THR A 114 14.12 -3.61 -5.31
N VAL A 115 13.52 -2.56 -4.78
CA VAL A 115 12.46 -2.62 -3.76
C VAL A 115 11.22 -1.92 -4.31
N SER A 116 10.07 -2.59 -4.24
CA SER A 116 8.78 -2.06 -4.70
C SER A 116 7.65 -2.49 -3.76
N VAL A 117 6.53 -1.78 -3.79
CA VAL A 117 5.28 -2.21 -3.13
C VAL A 117 4.39 -2.94 -4.14
N GLU A 118 3.78 -4.05 -3.75
CA GLU A 118 2.83 -4.83 -4.55
C GLU A 118 1.42 -4.72 -3.99
N GLY A 119 0.43 -4.63 -4.88
CA GLY A 119 -0.99 -4.60 -4.52
C GLY A 119 -1.46 -3.29 -3.88
N SER A 120 -2.71 -3.30 -3.43
CA SER A 120 -3.33 -2.20 -2.71
C SER A 120 -3.09 -2.34 -1.20
N PRO A 121 -3.01 -1.22 -0.45
CA PRO A 121 -3.00 -1.27 1.00
C PRO A 121 -4.24 -1.97 1.57
N VAL A 122 -4.09 -2.66 2.69
CA VAL A 122 -5.18 -3.39 3.35
C VAL A 122 -5.31 -2.97 4.80
N ASP A 123 -6.53 -2.72 5.28
CA ASP A 123 -6.73 -2.45 6.70
C ASP A 123 -6.40 -3.69 7.54
N VAL A 124 -5.62 -3.51 8.61
CA VAL A 124 -5.29 -4.57 9.56
C VAL A 124 -5.70 -4.18 10.96
N SER A 125 -6.59 -4.99 11.53
CA SER A 125 -7.02 -4.87 12.92
C SER A 125 -5.85 -5.00 13.89
N PRO A 126 -5.93 -4.42 15.10
CA PRO A 126 -4.91 -4.62 16.13
C PRO A 126 -4.82 -6.10 16.51
N ILE A 127 -3.63 -6.55 16.91
CA ILE A 127 -3.38 -7.92 17.42
C ILE A 127 -2.19 -7.92 18.38
N GLY A 128 -2.38 -8.48 19.57
CA GLY A 128 -1.32 -8.50 20.58
C GLY A 128 -0.81 -7.09 20.89
N LYS A 129 0.49 -6.86 20.69
CA LYS A 129 1.13 -5.55 20.89
C LYS A 129 1.10 -4.65 19.65
N HIS A 130 0.59 -5.15 18.53
CA HIS A 130 0.51 -4.39 17.29
C HIS A 130 -0.78 -3.57 17.25
N PRO A 131 -0.71 -2.24 17.15
CA PRO A 131 -1.89 -1.40 17.02
C PRO A 131 -2.60 -1.62 15.68
N GLN A 132 -3.77 -1.02 15.52
CA GLN A 132 -4.41 -0.93 14.22
C GLN A 132 -3.48 -0.21 13.23
N GLY A 133 -3.48 -0.66 11.98
CA GLY A 133 -2.68 -0.02 10.94
C GLY A 133 -3.08 -0.45 9.54
N THR A 134 -2.18 -0.19 8.60
CA THR A 134 -2.35 -0.50 7.19
C THR A 134 -1.28 -1.48 6.74
N GLY A 135 -1.70 -2.59 6.14
CA GLY A 135 -0.85 -3.65 5.62
C GLY A 135 -0.35 -3.33 4.21
N LEU A 136 0.94 -3.52 3.97
CA LEU A 136 1.56 -3.43 2.64
C LEU A 136 2.35 -4.71 2.32
N MET A 137 2.39 -5.08 1.04
CA MET A 137 3.38 -6.06 0.56
C MET A 137 4.57 -5.33 -0.06
N VAL A 138 5.76 -5.55 0.48
CA VAL A 138 7.02 -5.07 -0.08
C VAL A 138 7.72 -6.24 -0.77
N LYS A 139 8.05 -6.07 -2.05
CA LYS A 139 8.88 -6.99 -2.83
C LYS A 139 10.30 -6.48 -2.89
N GLN A 140 11.23 -7.37 -2.59
CA GLN A 140 12.66 -7.23 -2.77
C GLN A 140 13.11 -8.15 -3.92
N THR A 141 13.84 -7.62 -4.89
CA THR A 141 14.46 -8.41 -5.97
C THR A 141 15.97 -8.21 -5.96
N THR A 142 16.73 -9.29 -5.92
CA THR A 142 18.20 -9.26 -5.83
C THR A 142 18.87 -10.03 -6.97
N GLY A 143 19.93 -9.46 -7.54
CA GLY A 143 20.80 -10.12 -8.52
C GLY A 143 20.18 -10.32 -9.92
N ALA A 144 21.00 -10.79 -10.86
CA ALA A 144 20.63 -10.99 -12.26
C ALA A 144 19.68 -12.19 -12.47
N GLU A 145 19.78 -13.21 -11.61
CA GLU A 145 18.84 -14.36 -11.61
C GLU A 145 17.54 -14.07 -10.82
N ALA A 146 17.32 -12.81 -10.42
CA ALA A 146 16.11 -12.30 -9.77
C ALA A 146 15.58 -13.19 -8.63
N SER A 147 16.34 -13.32 -7.54
CA SER A 147 15.76 -13.86 -6.30
C SER A 147 14.75 -12.85 -5.74
N VAL A 148 13.53 -13.32 -5.48
CA VAL A 148 12.43 -12.50 -4.97
C VAL A 148 12.16 -12.85 -3.51
N ARG A 149 12.09 -11.82 -2.65
CA ARG A 149 11.57 -11.94 -1.29
C ARG A 149 10.39 -11.00 -1.10
N ARG A 150 9.38 -11.45 -0.38
CA ARG A 150 8.20 -10.64 -0.05
C ARG A 150 8.07 -10.48 1.45
N GLN A 151 7.72 -9.28 1.87
CA GLN A 151 7.47 -8.94 3.27
C GLN A 151 6.11 -8.26 3.37
N ALA A 152 5.29 -8.71 4.31
CA ALA A 152 4.13 -7.96 4.73
C ALA A 152 4.56 -6.99 5.84
N MET A 153 4.17 -5.73 5.71
CA MET A 153 4.46 -4.69 6.70
C MET A 153 3.17 -4.11 7.26
N ARG A 154 3.10 -3.95 8.58
CA ARG A 154 2.07 -3.12 9.23
C ARG A 154 2.61 -1.71 9.38
N MET A 155 2.00 -0.79 8.66
CA MET A 155 2.30 0.63 8.70
C MET A 155 1.37 1.33 9.69
N VAL A 156 1.92 2.19 10.52
CA VAL A 156 1.19 2.97 11.53
C VAL A 156 1.56 4.43 11.38
N LYS A 157 0.55 5.31 11.40
CA LYS A 157 0.77 6.75 11.36
C LYS A 157 0.88 7.29 12.79
N ALA A 158 2.02 7.87 13.12
CA ALA A 158 2.29 8.49 14.42
C ALA A 158 2.92 9.87 14.19
N ASP A 159 2.39 10.89 14.84
CA ASP A 159 2.87 12.28 14.75
C ASP A 159 3.04 12.79 13.29
N GLY A 160 2.11 12.37 12.42
CA GLY A 160 2.12 12.73 11.00
C GLY A 160 3.08 11.93 10.11
N ALA A 161 3.88 11.03 10.67
CA ALA A 161 4.81 10.17 9.93
C ALA A 161 4.31 8.71 9.86
N TRP A 162 4.58 8.04 8.75
CA TRP A 162 4.35 6.60 8.61
C TRP A 162 5.55 5.81 9.12
N LEU A 163 5.30 4.85 10.01
CA LEU A 163 6.30 4.01 10.64
C LEU A 163 5.96 2.53 10.44
N VAL A 164 6.98 1.68 10.39
CA VAL A 164 6.86 0.22 10.36
C VAL A 164 6.72 -0.30 11.78
N ASP A 165 5.60 -0.93 12.08
CA ASP A 165 5.34 -1.58 13.36
C ASP A 165 5.57 -3.10 13.31
N GLN A 166 5.32 -3.72 12.17
CA GLN A 166 5.46 -5.17 12.03
C GLN A 166 6.02 -5.47 10.66
N LYS A 167 6.90 -6.46 10.58
CA LYS A 167 7.44 -7.01 9.33
C LYS A 167 7.46 -8.52 9.42
N VAL A 168 6.77 -9.17 8.50
CA VAL A 168 6.70 -10.64 8.44
C VAL A 168 7.02 -11.09 7.02
N THR A 169 7.86 -12.11 6.87
CA THR A 169 8.13 -12.72 5.57
C THR A 169 6.87 -13.38 5.04
N VAL A 170 6.49 -13.08 3.80
CA VAL A 170 5.42 -13.79 3.08
C VAL A 170 6.05 -14.95 2.35
N ARG A 171 5.62 -16.18 2.64
CA ARG A 171 6.08 -17.38 1.92
C ARG A 171 5.27 -17.57 0.66
N ASP A 172 5.80 -18.34 -0.28
CA ASP A 172 5.09 -18.62 -1.53
C ASP A 172 3.75 -19.34 -1.27
N GLU A 173 3.67 -20.18 -0.22
CA GLU A 173 2.41 -20.81 0.17
C GLU A 173 1.33 -19.80 0.60
N ASP A 174 1.73 -18.69 1.24
CA ASP A 174 0.80 -17.65 1.70
C ASP A 174 0.19 -16.88 0.53
N MET A 175 0.90 -16.77 -0.60
CA MET A 175 0.47 -16.00 -1.78
C MET A 175 -0.81 -16.53 -2.44
N SER A 176 -1.13 -17.81 -2.20
CA SER A 176 -2.36 -18.43 -2.69
C SER A 176 -3.63 -17.99 -1.93
N ALA A 177 -3.47 -17.33 -0.78
CA ALA A 177 -4.59 -16.89 0.04
C ALA A 177 -5.27 -15.64 -0.55
N GLY A 178 -6.55 -15.43 -0.23
CA GLY A 178 -7.30 -14.26 -0.72
C GLY A 178 -6.75 -12.90 -0.25
N ASN A 179 -6.06 -12.86 0.89
CA ASN A 179 -5.35 -11.67 1.36
C ASN A 179 -4.06 -12.06 2.10
N PRO A 180 -2.95 -12.32 1.39
CA PRO A 180 -1.71 -12.79 1.98
C PRO A 180 -1.17 -11.83 3.05
N VAL A 181 -1.19 -10.52 2.78
CA VAL A 181 -0.69 -9.48 3.70
C VAL A 181 -1.42 -9.53 5.04
N ARG A 182 -2.75 -9.44 5.01
CA ARG A 182 -3.56 -9.47 6.23
C ARG A 182 -3.36 -10.79 6.96
N ASN A 183 -3.38 -11.92 6.24
CA ASN A 183 -3.30 -13.22 6.86
C ASN A 183 -1.97 -13.45 7.59
N VAL A 184 -0.84 -13.05 7.02
CA VAL A 184 0.45 -13.23 7.71
C VAL A 184 0.62 -12.26 8.88
N LEU A 185 0.21 -10.99 8.74
CA LEU A 185 0.31 -10.00 9.82
C LEU A 185 -0.56 -10.36 11.03
N MET A 186 -1.71 -11.00 10.80
CA MET A 186 -2.62 -11.45 11.85
C MET A 186 -2.25 -12.81 12.46
N ARG A 187 -1.19 -13.48 11.99
CA ARG A 187 -0.70 -14.75 12.55
C ARG A 187 0.50 -14.57 13.49
N SER A 188 1.11 -13.39 13.54
CA SER A 188 2.29 -13.10 14.36
C SER A 188 1.98 -12.02 15.41
N PRO A 189 1.50 -12.38 16.61
CA PRO A 189 1.03 -11.41 17.61
C PRO A 189 2.14 -10.71 18.42
N GLU A 190 3.41 -11.07 18.24
CA GLU A 190 4.55 -10.68 19.07
C GLU A 190 5.09 -9.26 18.82
#